data_AF-A0A2S7T1P8-F1
#
_entry.id   AF-A0A2S7T1P8-F1
#
_cell.length_a   1.000
_cell.length_b   1.000
_cell.length_c   1.000
_cell.angle_alpha   90.00
_cell.angle_beta   90.00
_cell.angle_gamma   90.00
#
_symmetry.space_group_name_H-M   'P 1'
#
loop_
_entity.id
_entity.type
_entity.pdbx_description
1 polymer ?
#
loop_
_entity_poly.entity_id
_entity_poly.type
_entity_poly.pdbx_seq_one_letter_code
_entity_poly.pdbx_strand_id
1 'polypeptide(L)'
;MSHHSDVESTESKTQIKKIWKVFWVLLAITIVEVFIGMQLSHSVSREILAFVYLSLTLVKAGFIVYVFMHLGDEKKNFMVTVLIPLVLFVWFIIAFLADGSFWLHMNDTSKARDHGTEQIAK
;
A
#
# COMPACT_ATOMS: atom_id res chain seq x y z
N MET A 1 -3.52 17.41 42.16
CA MET A 1 -2.75 18.24 41.20
C MET A 1 -3.44 18.15 39.85
N SER A 2 -3.93 19.28 39.37
CA SER A 2 -4.79 19.46 38.20
C SER A 2 -4.06 19.18 36.89
N HIS A 3 -4.42 18.08 36.22
CA HIS A 3 -3.90 17.65 34.91
C HIS A 3 -4.92 17.91 33.80
N HIS A 4 -5.26 19.16 33.50
CA HIS A 4 -6.16 19.49 32.39
C HIS A 4 -5.91 20.90 31.83
N SER A 5 -4.76 21.12 31.16
CA SER A 5 -4.56 22.36 30.39
C SER A 5 -3.45 22.28 29.33
N ASP A 6 -3.30 21.13 28.63
CA ASP A 6 -2.33 20.99 27.53
C ASP A 6 -2.97 20.60 26.18
N VAL A 7 -4.29 20.77 26.05
CA VAL A 7 -5.01 20.54 24.78
C VAL A 7 -4.98 21.80 23.87
N GLU A 8 -4.41 22.91 24.37
CA GLU A 8 -4.39 24.20 23.68
C GLU A 8 -2.99 24.76 23.41
N SER A 9 -1.97 23.92 23.23
CA SER A 9 -0.67 24.41 22.75
C SER A 9 -0.74 24.78 21.26
N THR A 10 -0.17 25.93 20.90
CA THR A 10 -0.13 26.47 19.53
C THR A 10 0.60 25.54 18.55
N GLU A 11 1.49 24.70 19.06
CA GLU A 11 2.24 23.70 18.30
C GLU A 11 1.35 22.56 17.78
N SER A 12 0.43 22.05 18.61
CA SER A 12 -0.47 20.95 18.24
C SER A 12 -1.44 21.36 17.12
N LYS A 13 -1.96 22.60 17.18
CA LYS A 13 -2.81 23.17 16.12
C LYS A 13 -2.06 23.32 14.78
N THR A 14 -0.74 23.51 14.81
CA THR A 14 0.08 23.66 13.60
C THR A 14 0.32 22.31 12.91
N GLN A 15 0.55 21.23 13.66
CA GLN A 15 0.71 19.90 13.08
C GLN A 15 -0.58 19.40 12.43
N ILE A 16 -1.73 19.58 13.08
CA ILE A 16 -3.05 19.18 12.55
C ILE A 16 -3.35 19.89 11.23
N LYS A 17 -3.02 21.19 11.11
CA LYS A 17 -3.18 21.95 9.86
C LYS A 17 -2.33 21.39 8.72
N LYS A 18 -1.11 20.92 9.00
CA LYS A 18 -0.25 20.30 7.99
C LYS A 18 -0.82 18.97 7.51
N ILE A 19 -1.33 18.13 8.42
CA ILE A 19 -2.03 16.89 8.08
C ILE A 19 -3.20 17.16 7.13
N TRP A 20 -4.04 18.13 7.46
CA TRP A 20 -5.21 18.47 6.64
C TRP A 20 -4.81 18.97 5.25
N LYS A 21 -3.73 19.73 5.15
CA LYS A 21 -3.21 20.18 3.85
C LYS A 21 -2.75 19.00 2.99
N VAL A 22 -2.00 18.06 3.57
CA VAL A 22 -1.51 16.86 2.86
C VAL A 22 -2.68 15.98 2.42
N PHE A 23 -3.63 15.76 3.32
CA PHE A 23 -4.84 14.99 3.03
C PHE A 23 -5.58 15.55 1.82
N TRP A 24 -5.82 16.86 1.77
CA TRP A 24 -6.50 17.50 0.64
C TRP A 24 -5.72 17.40 -0.68
N VAL A 25 -4.39 17.58 -0.64
CA VAL A 25 -3.53 17.44 -1.83
C VAL A 25 -3.60 16.01 -2.37
N LEU A 26 -3.50 15.00 -1.49
CA LEU A 26 -3.58 13.61 -1.92
C LEU A 26 -4.97 13.22 -2.40
N LEU A 27 -6.01 13.72 -1.74
CA LEU A 27 -7.39 13.50 -2.14
C LEU A 27 -7.63 14.05 -3.55
N ALA A 28 -7.17 15.28 -3.81
CA ALA A 28 -7.29 15.90 -5.13
C ALA A 28 -6.56 15.08 -6.21
N ILE A 29 -5.30 14.69 -5.98
CA ILE A 29 -4.57 13.81 -6.91
C ILE A 29 -5.33 12.49 -7.13
N THR A 30 -5.91 11.91 -6.09
CA THR A 30 -6.62 10.63 -6.19
C THR A 30 -7.91 10.74 -6.99
N ILE A 31 -8.68 11.82 -6.80
CA ILE A 31 -9.87 12.09 -7.61
C ILE A 31 -9.48 12.28 -9.08
N VAL A 32 -8.44 13.08 -9.34
CA VAL A 32 -7.96 13.33 -10.71
C VAL A 32 -7.51 12.04 -11.38
N GLU A 33 -6.73 11.20 -10.69
CA GLU A 33 -6.29 9.91 -11.20
C GLU A 33 -7.46 8.99 -11.55
N VAL A 34 -8.43 8.84 -10.65
CA VAL A 34 -9.63 8.02 -10.89
C VAL A 34 -10.44 8.54 -12.08
N PHE A 35 -10.58 9.86 -12.19
CA PHE A 35 -11.28 10.49 -13.31
C PHE A 35 -10.56 10.26 -14.64
N ILE A 36 -9.23 10.40 -14.66
CA ILE A 36 -8.39 10.14 -15.83
C ILE A 36 -8.50 8.67 -16.24
N GLY A 37 -8.38 7.73 -15.31
CA GLY A 37 -8.50 6.32 -15.67
C GLY A 37 -9.91 5.93 -16.09
N MET A 38 -10.95 6.56 -15.54
CA MET A 38 -12.32 6.33 -16.01
C MET A 38 -12.50 6.78 -17.47
N GLN A 39 -11.90 7.90 -17.87
CA GLN A 39 -11.99 8.36 -19.26
C GLN A 39 -11.05 7.64 -20.23
N LEU A 40 -9.84 7.31 -19.80
CA LEU A 40 -8.87 6.60 -20.64
C LEU A 40 -9.12 5.09 -20.70
N SER A 41 -9.99 4.54 -19.83
CA SER A 41 -10.34 3.11 -19.80
C SER A 41 -10.81 2.56 -21.15
N HIS A 42 -11.49 3.38 -21.95
CA HIS A 42 -11.99 2.94 -23.25
C HIS A 42 -10.96 3.04 -24.38
N SER A 43 -9.95 3.90 -24.23
CA SER A 43 -9.02 4.26 -25.31
C SER A 43 -7.61 3.69 -25.13
N VAL A 44 -7.26 3.26 -23.92
CA VAL A 44 -5.90 2.82 -23.55
C VAL A 44 -5.93 1.36 -23.10
N SER A 45 -4.90 0.60 -23.46
CA SER A 45 -4.74 -0.79 -23.03
C SER A 45 -4.71 -0.91 -21.50
N ARG A 46 -5.41 -1.92 -20.97
CA ARG A 46 -5.56 -2.15 -19.53
C ARG A 46 -4.24 -2.22 -18.77
N GLU A 47 -3.21 -2.80 -19.40
CA GLU A 47 -1.86 -2.92 -18.83
C GLU A 47 -1.19 -1.56 -18.59
N ILE A 48 -1.36 -0.61 -19.53
CA ILE A 48 -0.77 0.73 -19.42
C ILE A 48 -1.46 1.51 -18.31
N LEU A 49 -2.79 1.43 -18.24
CA LEU A 49 -3.56 2.00 -17.14
C LEU A 49 -3.08 1.43 -15.80
N ALA A 50 -2.97 0.10 -15.68
CA ALA A 50 -2.50 -0.54 -14.45
C ALA A 50 -1.10 -0.03 -14.03
N PHE A 51 -0.18 0.12 -14.99
CA PHE A 51 1.16 0.65 -14.71
C PHE A 51 1.16 2.11 -14.24
N VAL A 52 0.32 2.95 -14.85
CA VAL A 52 0.16 4.36 -14.45
C VAL A 52 -0.41 4.47 -13.04
N TYR A 53 -1.48 3.73 -12.73
CA TYR A 53 -2.09 3.68 -11.40
C TYR A 53 -1.11 3.19 -10.34
N LEU A 54 -0.35 2.14 -10.65
CA LEU A 54 0.68 1.62 -9.76
C LEU A 54 1.75 2.68 -9.48
N SER A 55 2.26 3.33 -10.52
CA SER A 55 3.28 4.38 -10.40
C SER A 55 2.79 5.57 -9.58
N LEU A 56 1.57 6.05 -9.82
CA LEU A 56 0.98 7.16 -9.06
C LEU A 56 0.75 6.77 -7.59
N THR A 57 0.35 5.53 -7.33
CA THR A 57 0.19 5.02 -5.97
C THR A 57 1.51 5.00 -5.21
N LEU A 58 2.61 4.60 -5.86
CA LEU A 58 3.95 4.66 -5.28
C LEU A 58 4.40 6.10 -4.99
N VAL A 59 4.15 7.04 -5.91
CA VAL A 59 4.45 8.47 -5.70
C VAL A 59 3.68 9.01 -4.50
N LYS A 60 2.38 8.68 -4.37
CA LYS A 60 1.58 9.09 -3.21
C LYS A 60 2.13 8.51 -1.92
N ALA A 61 2.45 7.22 -1.89
CA ALA A 61 3.03 6.58 -0.71
C ALA A 61 4.35 7.27 -0.32
N GLY A 62 5.22 7.57 -1.29
CA GLY A 62 6.44 8.34 -1.08
C GLY A 62 6.17 9.75 -0.55
N PHE A 63 5.16 10.45 -1.08
CA PHE A 63 4.76 11.78 -0.60
C PHE A 63 4.25 11.74 0.84
N ILE A 64 3.44 10.74 1.20
CA ILE A 64 3.02 10.52 2.58
C ILE A 64 4.24 10.32 3.46
N VAL A 65 5.11 9.36 3.14
CA VAL A 65 6.28 9.06 3.95
C VAL A 65 7.19 10.28 4.11
N TYR A 66 7.50 10.98 3.01
CA TYR A 66 8.34 12.18 3.04
C TYR A 66 7.74 13.27 3.93
N VAL A 67 6.47 13.61 3.74
CA VAL A 67 5.85 14.70 4.50
C VAL A 67 5.63 14.30 5.96
N PHE A 68 5.20 13.07 6.23
CA PHE A 68 4.93 12.63 7.59
C PHE A 68 6.19 12.28 8.40
N MET A 69 7.29 11.85 7.76
CA MET A 69 8.55 11.60 8.45
C MET A 69 9.36 12.88 8.68
N HIS A 70 9.34 13.84 7.75
CA HIS A 70 10.12 15.07 7.88
C HIS A 70 9.47 16.11 8.81
N LEU A 71 8.18 15.97 9.12
CA LEU A 71 7.45 16.85 10.05
C LEU A 71 7.64 16.50 11.54
N GLY A 72 8.48 15.51 11.85
CA GLY A 72 8.43 14.76 13.10
C GLY A 72 9.75 14.65 13.86
N ASP A 73 10.60 15.68 13.89
CA ASP A 73 11.77 15.72 14.80
C ASP A 73 11.37 15.47 16.28
N GLU A 74 10.09 15.68 16.63
CA GLU A 74 9.54 15.48 17.97
C GLU A 74 8.82 14.13 18.18
N LYS A 75 8.54 13.35 17.11
CA LYS A 75 7.63 12.18 17.15
C LYS A 75 8.26 10.91 16.57
N LYS A 76 9.43 10.50 17.09
CA LYS A 76 10.07 9.20 16.75
C LYS A 76 9.11 8.00 16.83
N ASN A 77 8.10 8.05 17.71
CA ASN A 77 7.04 7.03 17.78
C ASN A 77 6.14 6.98 16.54
N PHE A 78 5.84 8.12 15.92
CA PHE A 78 4.98 8.16 14.73
C PHE A 78 5.67 7.50 13.52
N MET A 79 6.99 7.68 13.41
CA MET A 79 7.82 6.99 12.42
C MET A 79 7.68 5.48 12.53
N VAL A 80 7.81 4.92 13.73
CA VAL A 80 7.72 3.49 14.00
C VAL A 80 6.31 2.96 13.70
N THR A 81 5.26 3.70 14.05
CA THR A 81 3.87 3.33 13.76
C THR A 81 3.56 3.23 12.26
N VAL A 82 4.19 4.05 11.41
CA VAL A 82 4.03 3.99 9.95
C VAL A 82 4.96 2.94 9.33
N LEU A 83 6.18 2.79 9.86
CA LEU A 83 7.20 1.90 9.31
C LEU A 83 6.91 0.41 9.57
N ILE A 84 6.43 0.07 10.77
CA ILE A 84 6.08 -1.33 11.15
C ILE A 84 5.07 -1.95 10.17
N PRO A 85 3.88 -1.36 9.90
CA PRO A 85 2.93 -1.96 8.98
C PRO A 85 3.46 -2.00 7.55
N LEU A 86 4.29 -1.04 7.13
CA LEU A 86 4.92 -1.05 5.81
C LEU A 86 5.88 -2.23 5.63
N VAL A 87 6.75 -2.47 6.62
CA VAL A 87 7.70 -3.59 6.61
C VAL A 87 6.98 -4.93 6.70
N LEU A 88 5.96 -5.02 7.55
CA LEU A 88 5.15 -6.23 7.67
C LEU A 88 4.45 -6.54 6.33
N PHE A 89 3.91 -5.52 5.64
CA PHE A 89 3.28 -5.69 4.33
C PHE A 89 4.24 -6.25 3.27
N VAL A 90 5.45 -5.71 3.16
CA VAL A 90 6.46 -6.23 2.22
C VAL A 90 6.87 -7.67 2.57
N TRP A 91 7.08 -7.94 3.85
CA TRP A 91 7.40 -9.29 4.33
C TRP A 91 6.26 -10.27 4.01
N PHE A 92 5.00 -9.85 4.16
CA PHE A 92 3.81 -10.66 3.85
C PHE A 92 3.72 -11.00 2.36
N ILE A 93 4.01 -10.04 1.47
CA ILE A 93 4.05 -10.30 0.03
C ILE A 93 5.08 -11.39 -0.29
N ILE A 94 6.26 -11.30 0.29
CA ILE A 94 7.33 -12.31 0.07
C ILE A 94 6.89 -13.67 0.61
N ALA A 95 6.32 -13.72 1.81
CA ALA A 95 5.84 -14.95 2.42
C ALA A 95 4.75 -15.63 1.57
N PHE A 96 3.77 -14.86 1.07
CA PHE A 96 2.74 -15.39 0.19
C PHE A 96 3.24 -15.79 -1.19
N LEU A 97 4.25 -15.10 -1.75
CA LEU A 97 4.86 -15.54 -3.00
C LEU A 97 5.57 -16.88 -2.83
N ALA A 98 6.29 -17.06 -1.71
CA ALA A 98 6.94 -18.31 -1.38
C ALA A 98 5.92 -19.45 -1.19
N ASP A 99 4.88 -19.23 -0.39
CA ASP A 99 3.82 -20.22 -0.15
C ASP A 99 3.02 -20.54 -1.43
N GLY A 100 2.69 -19.53 -2.23
CA GLY A 100 2.04 -19.71 -3.53
C GLY A 100 2.89 -20.53 -4.51
N SER A 101 4.21 -20.34 -4.52
CA SER A 101 5.12 -21.14 -5.36
C SER A 101 5.17 -22.61 -4.92
N PHE A 102 5.10 -22.86 -3.62
CA PHE A 102 5.05 -24.20 -3.04
C PHE A 102 3.73 -24.91 -3.37
N TRP A 103 2.60 -24.20 -3.25
CA TRP A 103 1.28 -24.72 -3.62
C TRP A 103 1.21 -25.12 -5.09
N LEU A 104 1.76 -24.29 -5.99
CA LEU A 104 1.85 -24.59 -7.43
C LEU A 104 2.61 -25.91 -7.69
N HIS A 105 3.76 -26.09 -7.04
CA HIS A 105 4.56 -27.30 -7.18
C HIS A 105 3.82 -28.56 -6.70
N MET A 106 3.09 -28.46 -5.59
CA MET A 106 2.29 -29.56 -5.06
C MET A 106 1.15 -29.95 -5.99
N ASN A 107 0.47 -28.97 -6.58
CA ASN A 107 -0.64 -29.19 -7.49
C ASN A 107 -0.19 -29.84 -8.81
N ASP A 108 0.96 -29.43 -9.36
CA ASP A 108 1.49 -30.04 -10.58
C ASP A 108 1.93 -31.50 -10.32
N THR A 109 2.50 -31.77 -9.15
CA THR A 109 2.91 -33.13 -8.74
C THR A 109 1.71 -34.06 -8.53
N SER A 110 0.63 -33.58 -7.93
CA SER A 110 -0.58 -34.38 -7.71
C SER A 110 -1.33 -34.65 -9.03
N LYS A 111 -1.41 -33.67 -9.95
CA LYS A 111 -1.93 -33.89 -11.31
C LYS A 111 -1.10 -34.90 -12.09
N ALA A 112 0.23 -34.86 -11.98
CA ALA A 112 1.11 -35.83 -12.65
C ALA A 112 0.90 -37.28 -12.14
N ARG A 113 0.63 -37.45 -10.83
CA ARG A 113 0.29 -38.75 -10.25
C ARG A 113 -1.05 -39.29 -10.78
N ASP A 114 -2.07 -38.44 -10.84
CA ASP A 114 -3.42 -38.82 -11.26
C ASP A 114 -3.45 -39.38 -12.70
N HIS A 115 -2.79 -38.69 -13.64
CA HIS A 115 -2.63 -39.15 -15.02
C HIS A 115 -1.82 -40.46 -15.15
N GLY A 116 -0.88 -40.72 -14.23
CA GLY A 116 -0.15 -41.99 -14.18
C GLY A 116 -1.03 -43.17 -13.81
N THR A 117 -1.99 -42.95 -12.90
CA THR A 117 -2.98 -43.97 -12.47
C THR A 117 -4.04 -44.28 -13.51
N GLU A 118 -4.42 -43.32 -14.36
CA GLU A 118 -5.41 -43.54 -15.42
C GLU A 118 -4.85 -44.39 -16.58
N GLN A 119 -3.55 -44.26 -16.90
CA GLN A 119 -2.91 -45.02 -17.96
C GLN A 119 -2.58 -46.48 -17.61
N ILE A 120 -2.42 -46.81 -16.33
CA ILE A 120 -2.25 -48.21 -15.87
C ILE A 120 -3.58 -48.96 -15.72
N ALA A 121 -4.70 -48.25 -15.73
CA ALA A 121 -6.05 -48.82 -15.60
C ALA A 121 -6.71 -49.13 -16.96
N LYS A 122 -6.05 -48.86 -18.08
CA LYS A 122 -6.52 -49.08 -19.45
C LYS A 122 -5.67 -50.13 -20.16
#